data_AF-A0A2J7QS09-F1
#
_entry.id   AF-A0A2J7QS09-F1
#
_cell.length_a   1.000
_cell.length_b   1.000
_cell.length_c   1.000
_cell.angle_alpha   90.00
_cell.angle_beta   90.00
_cell.angle_gamma   90.00
#
_symmetry.space_group_name_H-M   'P 1'
#
loop_
_entity.id
_entity.type
_entity.pdbx_description
1 polymer ?
#
loop_
_entity_poly.entity_id
_entity_poly.type
_entity_poly.pdbx_seq_one_letter_code
_entity_poly.pdbx_strand_id
1 'polypeptide(L)'
;MGTRVGEYKKYLDTALHDKNKPWTPALEWAEGKTGIKRLYIFMILVVMLGLYMLFGIAAQLLCNIIGFLYPAYRSIKALESPNKDDDTKWLTYWVVFALFSVIEYFSNILLHWFPFYWLLKCIFHIWCFVPIENNGSVIIYNRVIRPYFLKHEEKVDSVLSDIAGSGTGS
;
A
#
# COMPACT_ATOMS: atom_id res chain seq x y z
N MET A 1 17.53 16.76 10.90
CA MET A 1 16.79 16.35 9.67
C MET A 1 17.71 15.83 8.55
N GLY A 2 18.96 16.32 8.41
CA GLY A 2 19.89 15.88 7.35
C GLY A 2 20.47 14.47 7.48
N THR A 3 20.51 13.86 8.67
CA THR A 3 21.08 12.52 8.91
C THR A 3 20.26 11.40 8.27
N ARG A 4 18.94 11.36 8.51
CA ARG A 4 18.03 10.35 7.97
C ARG A 4 17.93 10.37 6.44
N VAL A 5 17.88 11.56 5.84
CA VAL A 5 17.84 11.71 4.37
C VAL A 5 19.13 11.15 3.74
N GLY A 6 20.27 11.35 4.38
CA GLY A 6 21.55 10.77 3.94
C GLY A 6 21.57 9.24 4.02
N GLU A 7 21.00 8.67 5.09
CA GLU A 7 20.87 7.21 5.26
C GLU A 7 19.99 6.58 4.20
N TYR A 8 18.80 7.16 3.94
CA TYR A 8 17.91 6.67 2.87
C TYR A 8 18.57 6.77 1.49
N LYS A 9 19.29 7.87 1.21
CA LYS A 9 20.04 8.00 -0.05
C LYS A 9 21.10 6.90 -0.19
N LYS A 10 21.86 6.61 0.86
CA LYS A 10 22.86 5.53 0.85
C LYS A 10 22.24 4.15 0.69
N TYR A 11 21.15 3.89 1.40
CA TYR A 11 20.40 2.63 1.28
C TYR A 11 19.86 2.43 -0.14
N LEU A 12 19.21 3.45 -0.71
CA LEU A 12 18.69 3.40 -2.07
C LEU A 12 19.82 3.25 -3.09
N ASP A 13 20.90 4.02 -2.95
CA ASP A 13 22.06 3.90 -3.84
C ASP A 13 22.64 2.47 -3.80
N THR A 14 22.78 1.89 -2.61
CA THR A 14 23.24 0.50 -2.45
C THR A 14 22.27 -0.50 -3.07
N ALA A 15 20.97 -0.34 -2.83
CA ALA A 15 19.93 -1.23 -3.37
C ALA A 15 19.78 -1.14 -4.90
N LEU A 16 20.08 0.03 -5.50
CA LEU A 16 20.05 0.24 -6.95
C LEU A 16 21.25 -0.38 -7.68
N HIS A 17 22.34 -0.69 -6.96
CA HIS A 17 23.52 -1.37 -7.49
C HIS A 17 23.55 -2.88 -7.18
N ASP A 18 22.53 -3.41 -6.52
CA ASP A 18 22.42 -4.84 -6.20
C ASP A 18 22.09 -5.68 -7.45
N LYS A 19 23.11 -6.31 -8.02
CA LYS A 19 23.02 -7.14 -9.25
C LYS A 19 22.03 -8.29 -9.17
N ASN A 20 21.57 -8.67 -7.98
CA ASN A 20 20.57 -9.72 -7.83
C ASN A 20 19.14 -9.25 -8.11
N LYS A 21 18.92 -7.94 -8.31
CA LYS A 21 17.59 -7.38 -8.57
C LYS A 21 17.26 -7.34 -10.06
N PRO A 22 16.01 -7.64 -10.47
CA PRO A 22 15.63 -7.76 -11.88
C PRO A 22 15.65 -6.43 -12.65
N TRP A 23 15.61 -5.28 -11.95
CA TRP A 23 15.68 -3.96 -12.56
C TRP A 23 17.11 -3.47 -12.82
N THR A 24 18.15 -4.16 -12.33
CA THR A 24 19.54 -3.69 -12.49
C THR A 24 19.99 -3.61 -13.94
N PRO A 25 19.77 -4.59 -14.85
CA PRO A 25 20.28 -4.50 -16.21
C PRO A 25 19.76 -3.28 -16.98
N ALA A 26 18.49 -2.93 -16.74
CA ALA A 26 17.87 -1.74 -17.33
C ALA A 26 18.49 -0.43 -16.79
N LEU A 27 18.78 -0.38 -15.48
CA LEU A 27 19.45 0.77 -14.86
C LEU A 27 20.91 0.91 -15.32
N GLU A 28 21.65 -0.19 -15.47
CA GLU A 28 23.03 -0.14 -15.97
C GLU A 28 23.07 0.35 -17.42
N TRP A 29 22.14 -0.14 -18.25
CA TRP A 29 21.98 0.33 -19.62
C TRP A 29 21.65 1.82 -19.69
N ALA A 30 20.72 2.30 -18.85
CA ALA A 30 20.31 3.70 -18.80
C ALA A 30 21.44 4.61 -18.30
N GLU A 31 22.17 4.20 -17.26
CA GLU A 31 23.34 4.91 -16.73
C GLU A 31 24.46 4.96 -17.79
N GLY A 32 24.75 3.85 -18.46
CA GLY A 32 25.79 3.79 -19.50
C GLY A 32 25.49 4.66 -20.73
N LYS A 33 24.22 4.92 -21.03
CA LYS A 33 23.81 5.81 -22.13
C LYS A 33 23.73 7.28 -21.74
N THR A 34 23.30 7.58 -20.52
CA THR A 34 23.01 8.96 -20.08
C THR A 34 24.17 9.60 -19.30
N GLY A 35 25.06 8.80 -18.70
CA GLY A 35 26.11 9.27 -17.80
C GLY A 35 25.60 9.79 -16.45
N ILE A 36 24.31 9.62 -16.16
CA ILE A 36 23.66 10.09 -14.92
C ILE A 36 23.62 8.93 -13.92
N LYS A 37 23.94 9.21 -12.64
CA LYS A 37 23.89 8.20 -11.57
C LYS A 37 22.50 7.57 -11.46
N ARG A 38 22.45 6.25 -11.24
CA ARG A 38 21.19 5.45 -11.08
C ARG A 38 20.19 6.06 -10.10
N LEU A 39 20.68 6.63 -8.99
CA LEU A 39 19.81 7.28 -7.99
C LEU A 39 18.99 8.43 -8.60
N TYR A 40 19.60 9.28 -9.42
CA TYR A 40 18.87 10.39 -10.05
C TYR A 40 17.91 9.88 -11.13
N ILE A 41 18.30 8.86 -11.89
CA ILE A 41 17.40 8.20 -12.87
C ILE A 41 16.17 7.66 -12.15
N PHE A 42 16.35 6.95 -11.04
CA PHE A 42 15.25 6.43 -10.23
C PHE A 42 14.35 7.56 -9.68
N MET A 43 14.94 8.63 -9.14
CA MET A 43 14.19 9.78 -8.65
C MET A 43 13.38 10.46 -9.77
N ILE A 44 13.96 10.64 -10.95
CA ILE A 44 13.28 11.20 -12.12
C ILE A 44 12.13 10.29 -12.55
N LEU A 45 12.32 8.97 -12.58
CA LEU A 45 11.26 8.00 -12.88
C LEU A 45 10.11 8.07 -11.88
N VAL A 46 10.39 8.17 -10.58
CA VAL A 46 9.36 8.31 -9.53
C VAL A 46 8.58 9.62 -9.69
N VAL A 47 9.27 10.74 -9.97
CA VAL A 47 8.62 12.04 -10.19
C VAL A 47 7.78 12.01 -11.47
N MET A 48 8.30 11.45 -12.56
CA MET A 48 7.56 11.28 -13.81
C MET A 48 6.34 10.38 -13.64
N LEU A 49 6.46 9.30 -12.87
CA LEU A 49 5.33 8.43 -12.52
C LEU A 49 4.28 9.20 -11.72
N GLY A 50 4.70 9.97 -10.70
CA GLY A 50 3.81 10.82 -9.91
C GLY A 50 3.06 11.85 -10.77
N LEU A 51 3.76 12.49 -11.71
CA LEU A 51 3.16 13.41 -12.68
C LEU A 51 2.22 12.69 -13.65
N TYR A 52 2.57 11.49 -14.12
CA TYR A 52 1.69 10.67 -14.95
C TYR A 52 0.40 10.32 -14.20
N MET A 53 0.46 10.07 -12.89
CA MET A 53 -0.75 9.81 -12.09
C MET A 53 -1.69 11.01 -11.97
N LEU A 54 -1.24 12.24 -12.26
CA LEU A 54 -2.08 13.42 -12.26
C LEU A 54 -2.93 13.56 -13.54
N PHE A 55 -2.40 13.11 -14.68
CA PHE A 55 -2.99 13.37 -16.00
C PHE A 55 -3.32 12.08 -16.79
N GLY A 56 -2.87 10.92 -16.30
CA GLY A 56 -2.92 9.65 -17.00
C GLY A 56 -4.25 8.92 -16.82
N ILE A 57 -4.85 8.50 -17.93
CA ILE A 57 -6.08 7.71 -17.96
C ILE A 57 -5.93 6.37 -17.19
N ALA A 58 -4.71 5.82 -17.12
CA ALA A 58 -4.41 4.59 -16.40
C ALA A 58 -3.97 4.78 -14.92
N ALA A 59 -4.08 5.99 -14.36
CA ALA A 59 -3.66 6.28 -12.99
C ALA A 59 -4.37 5.40 -11.95
N GLN A 60 -5.67 5.14 -12.16
CA GLN A 60 -6.48 4.23 -11.33
C GLN A 60 -5.90 2.80 -11.32
N LEU A 61 -5.62 2.25 -12.50
CA LEU A 61 -5.09 0.91 -12.64
C LEU A 61 -3.71 0.78 -11.97
N LEU A 62 -2.82 1.75 -12.22
CA LEU A 62 -1.49 1.78 -11.60
C LEU A 62 -1.59 1.87 -10.07
N CYS A 63 -2.44 2.76 -9.55
CA CYS A 63 -2.66 2.91 -8.12
C CYS A 63 -3.13 1.59 -7.49
N ASN A 64 -4.09 0.91 -8.13
CA ASN A 64 -4.61 -0.36 -7.64
C ASN A 64 -3.55 -1.47 -7.69
N ILE A 65 -2.75 -1.54 -8.77
CA ILE A 65 -1.63 -2.50 -8.87
C ILE A 65 -0.62 -2.25 -7.75
N ILE A 66 -0.23 -1.01 -7.49
CA ILE A 66 0.71 -0.67 -6.40
C ILE A 66 0.12 -1.04 -5.03
N GLY A 67 -1.15 -0.67 -4.81
CA GLY A 67 -1.88 -0.97 -3.58
C GLY A 67 -2.17 -2.46 -3.36
N PHE A 68 -2.10 -3.29 -4.40
CA PHE A 68 -2.42 -4.72 -4.30
C PHE A 68 -1.18 -5.61 -4.38
N LEU A 69 -0.33 -5.40 -5.38
CA LEU A 69 0.73 -6.32 -5.75
C LEU A 69 1.86 -6.40 -4.71
N TYR A 70 2.31 -5.24 -4.20
CA TYR A 70 3.38 -5.22 -3.19
C TYR A 70 2.91 -5.83 -1.85
N PRO A 71 1.75 -5.41 -1.29
CA PRO A 71 1.22 -6.03 -0.09
C PRO A 71 0.90 -7.52 -0.25
N ALA A 72 0.37 -7.94 -1.40
CA ALA A 72 0.09 -9.35 -1.67
C ALA A 72 1.38 -10.20 -1.67
N TYR A 73 2.42 -9.75 -2.38
CA TYR A 73 3.71 -10.44 -2.37
C TYR A 73 4.30 -10.56 -0.96
N ARG A 74 4.24 -9.47 -0.18
CA ARG A 74 4.75 -9.48 1.19
C ARG A 74 3.89 -10.33 2.13
N SER A 75 2.57 -10.39 1.91
CA SER A 75 1.66 -11.26 2.66
C SER A 75 1.99 -12.72 2.42
N ILE A 76 2.24 -13.14 1.17
CA ILE A 76 2.67 -14.52 0.86
C ILE A 76 3.96 -14.86 1.59
N LYS A 77 4.95 -13.96 1.57
CA LYS A 77 6.20 -14.16 2.33
C LYS A 77 5.99 -14.22 3.85
N ALA A 78 5.03 -13.47 4.38
CA ALA A 78 4.70 -13.53 5.81
C ALA A 78 4.06 -14.87 6.16
N LEU A 79 3.14 -15.36 5.33
CA LEU A 79 2.48 -16.66 5.50
C LEU A 79 3.45 -17.85 5.47
N GLU A 80 4.53 -17.74 4.68
CA GLU A 80 5.59 -18.76 4.64
C GLU A 80 6.63 -18.62 5.77
N SER A 81 6.60 -17.51 6.51
CA SER A 81 7.52 -17.23 7.61
C SER A 81 7.03 -17.86 8.92
N PRO A 82 7.92 -18.39 9.77
CA PRO A 82 7.54 -18.86 11.10
C PRO A 82 7.17 -17.72 12.08
N ASN A 83 7.39 -16.44 11.71
CA ASN A 83 7.12 -15.29 12.57
C ASN A 83 5.70 -14.73 12.34
N LYS A 84 4.85 -14.78 13.37
CA LYS A 84 3.43 -14.35 13.31
C LYS A 84 3.20 -12.85 13.42
N ASP A 85 4.20 -12.07 13.82
CA ASP A 85 4.05 -10.61 13.96
C ASP A 85 3.86 -9.92 12.60
N ASP A 86 4.36 -10.52 11.53
CA ASP A 86 4.21 -10.00 10.18
C ASP A 86 2.80 -10.24 9.63
N ASP A 87 2.16 -11.36 9.98
CA ASP A 87 0.80 -11.70 9.55
C ASP A 87 -0.23 -10.68 10.03
N THR A 88 -0.12 -10.27 11.31
CA THR A 88 -1.04 -9.31 11.92
C THR A 88 -0.98 -7.96 11.22
N LYS A 89 0.21 -7.52 10.76
CA LYS A 89 0.39 -6.26 10.03
C LYS A 89 -0.29 -6.31 8.67
N TRP A 90 -0.10 -7.40 7.93
CA TRP A 90 -0.75 -7.55 6.62
C TRP A 90 -2.26 -7.68 6.74
N LEU A 91 -2.76 -8.41 7.73
CA LEU A 91 -4.20 -8.51 7.97
C LEU A 91 -4.80 -7.15 8.31
N THR A 92 -4.15 -6.36 9.17
CA THR A 92 -4.55 -4.99 9.51
C THR A 92 -4.62 -4.11 8.27
N TYR A 93 -3.62 -4.20 7.39
CA TYR A 93 -3.63 -3.53 6.09
C TYR A 93 -4.85 -3.92 5.25
N TRP A 94 -5.12 -5.21 5.11
CA TRP A 94 -6.23 -5.72 4.30
C TRP A 94 -7.59 -5.26 4.84
N VAL A 95 -7.78 -5.18 6.16
CA VAL A 95 -9.02 -4.63 6.75
C VAL A 95 -9.22 -3.16 6.36
N VAL A 96 -8.17 -2.34 6.49
CA VAL A 96 -8.22 -0.91 6.11
C VAL A 96 -8.43 -0.75 4.61
N PHE A 97 -7.75 -1.56 3.80
CA PHE A 97 -7.88 -1.58 2.34
C PHE A 97 -9.31 -1.95 1.90
N ALA A 98 -9.94 -2.93 2.55
CA ALA A 98 -11.32 -3.33 2.25
C ALA A 98 -12.31 -2.21 2.56
N LEU A 99 -12.20 -1.56 3.72
CA LEU A 99 -13.03 -0.40 4.07
C LEU A 99 -12.85 0.75 3.07
N PHE A 100 -11.61 1.04 2.70
CA PHE A 100 -11.32 2.07 1.72
C PHE A 100 -11.88 1.71 0.33
N SER A 101 -11.83 0.44 -0.05
CA SER A 101 -12.39 -0.05 -1.33
C SER A 101 -13.90 0.13 -1.42
N VAL A 102 -14.63 0.04 -0.30
CA VAL A 102 -16.06 0.32 -0.26
C VAL A 102 -16.33 1.82 -0.47
N ILE A 103 -15.54 2.69 0.17
CA ILE A 103 -15.64 4.15 -0.02
C ILE A 103 -15.30 4.53 -1.47
N GLU A 104 -14.31 3.85 -2.05
CA GLU A 104 -13.84 4.04 -3.42
C GLU A 104 -14.93 3.80 -4.48
N TYR A 105 -15.98 3.04 -4.16
CA TYR A 105 -17.13 2.89 -5.07
C TYR A 105 -17.72 4.26 -5.48
N PHE A 106 -17.64 5.25 -4.60
CA PHE A 106 -18.08 6.62 -4.85
C PHE A 106 -17.00 7.53 -5.46
N SER A 107 -15.87 6.96 -5.92
CA SER A 107 -14.72 7.70 -6.46
C SER A 107 -15.07 8.60 -7.64
N ASN A 108 -16.07 8.25 -8.46
CA ASN A 108 -16.56 9.13 -9.53
C ASN A 108 -17.00 10.50 -8.98
N ILE A 109 -17.69 10.53 -7.83
CA ILE A 109 -18.11 11.80 -7.20
C ILE A 109 -16.88 12.55 -6.67
N LEU A 110 -15.92 11.83 -6.08
CA LEU A 110 -14.69 12.41 -5.53
C LEU A 110 -13.79 13.01 -6.63
N LEU A 111 -13.74 12.40 -7.82
CA LEU A 111 -12.97 12.90 -8.96
C LEU A 111 -13.55 14.20 -9.54
N HIS A 112 -14.88 14.36 -9.53
CA HIS A 112 -15.51 15.61 -9.95
C HIS A 112 -15.16 16.77 -9.01
N TRP A 113 -15.00 16.50 -7.71
CA TRP A 113 -14.63 17.51 -6.72
C TRP A 113 -13.11 17.73 -6.64
N PHE A 114 -12.31 16.70 -6.87
CA PHE A 114 -10.86 16.75 -6.66
C PHE A 114 -10.07 16.01 -7.77
N PRO A 115 -9.46 16.73 -8.72
CA PRO A 115 -8.79 16.12 -9.89
C PRO A 115 -7.50 15.36 -9.54
N PHE A 116 -6.95 15.53 -8.32
CA PHE A 116 -5.74 14.83 -7.87
C PHE A 116 -6.02 13.64 -6.92
N TYR A 117 -7.26 13.15 -6.92
CA TYR A 117 -7.70 12.09 -6.01
C TYR A 117 -6.88 10.80 -6.15
N TRP A 118 -6.57 10.38 -7.39
CA TRP A 118 -5.78 9.17 -7.64
C TRP A 118 -4.37 9.23 -7.07
N LEU A 119 -3.73 10.41 -7.11
CA LEU A 119 -2.42 10.59 -6.50
C LEU A 119 -2.51 10.52 -4.98
N LEU A 120 -3.47 11.22 -4.37
CA LEU A 120 -3.70 11.15 -2.93
C LEU A 120 -4.01 9.73 -2.45
N LYS A 121 -4.85 9.01 -3.20
CA LYS A 121 -5.16 7.61 -2.94
C LYS A 121 -3.89 6.74 -2.97
N CYS A 122 -3.04 6.93 -3.97
CA CYS A 122 -1.78 6.18 -4.09
C CYS A 122 -0.86 6.45 -2.89
N ILE A 123 -0.70 7.72 -2.51
CA ILE A 123 0.06 8.12 -1.32
C ILE A 123 -0.52 7.47 -0.06
N PHE A 124 -1.85 7.48 0.08
CA PHE A 124 -2.54 6.84 1.20
C PHE A 124 -2.26 5.33 1.27
N HIS A 125 -2.36 4.62 0.14
CA HIS A 125 -2.05 3.19 0.08
C HIS A 125 -0.60 2.91 0.48
N ILE A 126 0.35 3.67 -0.09
CA ILE A 126 1.77 3.56 0.24
C ILE A 126 1.99 3.77 1.74
N TRP A 127 1.37 4.80 2.31
CA TRP A 127 1.45 5.06 3.75
C TRP A 127 0.86 3.93 4.61
N CYS A 128 -0.16 3.23 4.12
CA CYS A 128 -0.79 2.12 4.83
C CYS A 128 0.04 0.83 4.82
N PHE A 129 0.81 0.55 3.77
CA PHE A 129 1.62 -0.67 3.67
C PHE A 129 3.14 -0.46 3.87
N VAL A 130 3.62 0.78 3.98
CA VAL A 130 5.04 1.06 4.20
C VAL A 130 5.54 0.31 5.44
N PRO A 131 6.73 -0.31 5.40
CA PRO A 131 7.25 -1.10 6.52
C PRO A 131 7.79 -0.20 7.65
N ILE A 132 6.89 0.54 8.30
CA ILE A 132 7.14 1.39 9.48
C ILE A 132 6.26 0.88 10.61
N GLU A 133 6.74 0.91 11.86
CA GLU A 133 6.04 0.37 13.04
C GLU A 133 4.63 0.96 13.23
N ASN A 134 4.47 2.26 12.99
CA ASN A 134 3.18 2.96 13.00
C ASN A 134 2.79 3.40 11.59
N ASN A 135 2.66 2.44 10.67
CA ASN A 135 2.12 2.72 9.35
C ASN A 135 0.62 3.11 9.41
N GLY A 136 0.09 3.65 8.31
CA GLY A 136 -1.26 4.19 8.27
C GLY A 136 -2.35 3.17 8.63
N SER A 137 -2.15 1.90 8.27
CA SER A 137 -3.14 0.86 8.54
C SER A 137 -3.26 0.55 10.03
N VAL A 138 -2.13 0.46 10.74
CA VAL A 138 -2.09 0.24 12.20
C VAL A 138 -2.75 1.41 12.95
N ILE A 139 -2.50 2.65 12.52
CA ILE A 139 -3.09 3.85 13.13
C ILE A 139 -4.62 3.85 12.96
N ILE A 140 -5.09 3.62 11.73
CA ILE A 140 -6.53 3.62 11.41
C ILE A 140 -7.24 2.49 12.14
N TYR A 141 -6.63 1.31 12.18
CA TYR A 141 -7.20 0.16 12.87
C TYR A 141 -7.37 0.43 14.37
N ASN A 142 -6.30 0.85 15.05
CA ASN A 142 -6.34 1.05 16.49
C ASN A 142 -7.22 2.24 16.92
N ARG A 143 -7.27 3.30 16.11
CA ARG A 143 -7.96 4.55 16.47
C ARG A 143 -9.41 4.60 16.04
N VAL A 144 -9.76 3.93 14.93
CA VAL A 144 -11.09 3.99 14.32
C VAL A 144 -11.72 2.61 14.34
N ILE A 145 -11.14 1.63 13.65
CA ILE A 145 -11.82 0.34 13.41
C ILE A 145 -12.08 -0.41 14.72
N ARG A 146 -11.05 -0.58 15.55
CA ARG A 146 -11.11 -1.31 16.82
C ARG A 146 -12.18 -0.78 17.80
N PRO A 147 -12.28 0.52 18.11
CA PRO A 147 -13.31 1.01 19.01
C PRO A 147 -14.73 0.88 18.44
N TYR A 148 -14.93 1.01 17.12
CA TYR A 148 -16.24 0.77 16.51
C TYR A 148 -16.61 -0.71 16.51
N PHE A 149 -15.65 -1.60 16.24
CA PHE A 149 -15.84 -3.04 16.27
C PHE A 149 -16.26 -3.52 17.67
N LEU A 150 -15.46 -3.22 18.71
CA LEU A 150 -15.76 -3.64 20.10
C LEU A 150 -17.11 -3.12 20.61
N LYS A 151 -17.59 -1.98 20.10
CA LYS A 151 -18.90 -1.43 20.48
C LYS A 151 -20.08 -2.19 19.85
N HIS A 152 -19.87 -2.88 18.74
CA HIS A 152 -20.94 -3.51 17.95
C HIS A 152 -20.76 -5.03 17.79
N GLU A 153 -19.64 -5.60 18.22
CA GLU A 153 -19.31 -7.03 18.12
C GLU A 153 -20.42 -7.91 18.68
N GLU A 154 -20.89 -7.64 19.91
CA GLU A 154 -21.98 -8.42 20.53
C GLU A 154 -23.27 -8.45 19.71
N LYS A 155 -23.60 -7.34 19.02
CA LYS A 155 -24.79 -7.25 18.17
C LYS A 155 -24.61 -7.95 16.83
N VAL A 156 -23.40 -7.92 16.29
CA VAL A 156 -23.08 -8.61 15.03
C VAL A 156 -23.07 -10.11 15.28
N ASP A 157 -22.45 -10.56 16.38
CA ASP A 157 -22.38 -11.96 16.76
C ASP A 157 -23.77 -12.55 17.04
N SER A 158 -24.64 -11.81 17.73
CA SER A 158 -26.01 -12.26 17.97
C SER A 158 -26.81 -12.45 16.68
N VAL A 159 -26.67 -11.52 15.73
CA VAL A 159 -27.35 -11.62 14.41
C VAL A 159 -26.79 -12.80 13.61
N LEU A 160 -25.47 -13.01 13.63
CA LEU A 160 -24.85 -14.12 12.93
C LEU A 160 -25.23 -15.47 13.54
N SER A 161 -25.31 -15.58 14.87
CA SER A 161 -25.76 -16.80 15.55
C SER A 161 -27.22 -17.12 15.26
N ASP A 162 -28.09 -16.11 15.21
CA ASP A 162 -29.50 -16.28 14.88
C ASP A 162 -29.69 -16.78 13.44
N ILE A 163 -28.93 -16.21 12.49
CA ILE A 163 -28.93 -16.67 11.09
C ILE A 163 -28.40 -18.11 10.98
N ALA A 164 -27.28 -18.43 11.62
CA ALA A 164 -26.69 -19.76 11.58
C ALA A 164 -27.60 -20.84 12.24
N GLY A 165 -28.28 -20.48 13.32
CA GLY A 165 -29.28 -21.34 13.96
C GLY A 165 -30.53 -21.54 13.11
N SER A 166 -30.96 -20.51 12.36
CA SER A 166 -32.13 -20.60 11.47
C SER A 166 -31.89 -21.47 10.23
N GLY A 167 -30.66 -21.55 9.73
CA GLY A 167 -30.29 -22.33 8.53
C GLY A 167 -30.05 -23.82 8.76
N THR A 168 -29.93 -24.27 10.01
CA THR A 168 -29.72 -25.69 10.36
C THR A 168 -31.01 -26.39 10.82
N GLY A 169 -32.14 -25.68 10.85
CA GLY A 169 -33.45 -26.20 11.28
C GLY A 169 -34.50 -26.32 10.18
N SER A 170 -34.12 -26.38 8.89
CA SER A 170 -35.03 -26.59 7.75
C SER A 170 -34.74 -27.90 7.02
#